data_AF-D0NVM4-F1
#
_entry.id   AF-D0NVM4-F1
#
_cell.length_a   1.000
_cell.length_b   1.000
_cell.length_c   1.000
_cell.angle_alpha   90.00
_cell.angle_beta   90.00
_cell.angle_gamma   90.00
#
_symmetry.space_group_name_H-M   'P 1'
#
loop_
_entity.id
_entity.type
_entity.pdbx_description
1 polymer ?
#
loop_
_entity_poly.entity_id
_entity_poly.type
_entity_poly.pdbx_seq_one_letter_code
_entity_poly.pdbx_strand_id
1 'polypeptide(L)'
;MPIDPSVSEQLRGFERRRRKLLQAAIDAETTAVALATKQKDIHQVISRSPALVECLGGQIAVMVPAQARASVLSVIAEAVMHVKGAATQMVMYAENEANDALLQMQTCAINANTSLEKYEALSKE
;
A
#
# COMPACT_ATOMS: atom_id res chain seq x y z
N MET A 1 0.67 29.95 -22.71
CA MET A 1 -0.78 30.08 -22.99
C MET A 1 -1.52 29.85 -21.68
N PRO A 2 -2.37 30.77 -21.20
CA PRO A 2 -3.18 30.50 -20.01
C PRO A 2 -4.18 29.38 -20.31
N ILE A 3 -4.42 28.50 -19.34
CA ILE A 3 -5.39 27.41 -19.46
C ILE A 3 -6.79 28.04 -19.51
N ASP A 4 -7.60 27.63 -20.48
CA ASP A 4 -9.00 28.04 -20.59
C ASP A 4 -9.75 27.76 -19.27
N PRO A 5 -10.48 28.73 -18.68
CA PRO A 5 -11.25 28.54 -17.46
C PRO A 5 -12.17 27.32 -17.48
N SER A 6 -12.77 27.00 -18.64
CA SER A 6 -13.61 25.82 -18.84
C SER A 6 -12.82 24.52 -18.66
N VAL A 7 -11.61 24.46 -19.22
CA VAL A 7 -10.71 23.30 -19.08
C VAL A 7 -10.25 23.15 -17.63
N SER A 8 -9.99 24.27 -16.94
CA SER A 8 -9.64 24.28 -15.51
C SER A 8 -10.77 23.74 -14.63
N GLU A 9 -12.01 24.12 -14.92
CA GLU A 9 -13.18 23.67 -14.16
C GLU A 9 -13.49 22.18 -14.40
N GLN A 10 -13.37 21.71 -15.64
CA GLN A 10 -13.49 20.29 -15.99
C GLN A 10 -12.44 19.43 -15.30
N LEU A 11 -11.18 19.88 -15.28
CA LEU A 11 -10.08 19.20 -14.58
C LEU A 11 -10.37 19.10 -13.07
N ARG A 12 -10.81 20.19 -12.44
CA ARG A 12 -11.21 20.19 -11.02
C ARG A 12 -12.38 19.23 -10.76
N GLY A 13 -13.36 19.18 -11.65
CA GLY A 13 -14.50 18.25 -11.56
C GLY A 13 -14.08 16.79 -11.71
N PHE A 14 -13.15 16.50 -12.61
CA PHE A 14 -12.56 15.17 -12.78
C PHE A 14 -11.77 14.75 -11.54
N GLU A 15 -10.90 15.62 -11.02
CA GLU A 15 -10.11 15.33 -9.82
C GLU A 15 -10.97 15.05 -8.59
N ARG A 16 -12.06 15.81 -8.39
CA ARG A 16 -13.01 15.53 -7.30
C ARG A 16 -13.68 14.18 -7.45
N ARG A 17 -14.13 13.82 -8.66
CA ARG A 17 -14.76 12.52 -8.93
C ARG A 17 -13.77 11.37 -8.71
N ARG A 18 -12.56 11.50 -9.23
CA ARG A 18 -11.46 10.54 -9.03
C ARG A 18 -11.16 10.33 -7.54
N ARG A 19 -11.07 11.42 -6.76
CA ARG A 19 -10.84 11.34 -5.31
C ARG A 19 -11.96 10.59 -4.60
N LYS A 20 -13.22 10.91 -4.89
CA LYS A 20 -14.38 10.21 -4.30
C LYS A 20 -14.40 8.73 -4.65
N LEU A 21 -14.08 8.38 -5.90
CA LEU A 21 -14.01 6.99 -6.33
C LEU A 21 -12.92 6.21 -5.59
N LEU A 22 -11.72 6.80 -5.47
CA LEU A 22 -10.61 6.19 -4.73
C LEU A 22 -10.92 6.04 -3.24
N GLN A 23 -11.56 7.03 -2.62
CA GLN A 23 -12.01 6.95 -1.24
C GLN A 23 -13.00 5.78 -1.05
N ALA A 24 -14.02 5.70 -1.91
CA ALA A 24 -15.01 4.63 -1.85
C ALA A 24 -14.39 3.23 -2.05
N ALA A 25 -13.40 3.10 -2.94
CA ALA A 25 -12.67 1.86 -3.14
C ALA A 25 -11.88 1.45 -1.87
N ILE A 26 -11.18 2.39 -1.23
CA ILE A 26 -10.48 2.13 0.03
C ILE A 26 -11.46 1.75 1.14
N ASP A 27 -12.57 2.47 1.29
CA ASP A 27 -13.57 2.19 2.31
C ASP A 27 -14.18 0.79 2.10
N ALA A 28 -14.48 0.43 0.85
CA ALA A 28 -15.00 -0.89 0.49
C ALA A 28 -14.00 -2.01 0.80
N GLU A 29 -12.74 -1.89 0.36
CA GLU A 29 -11.73 -2.92 0.60
C GLU A 29 -11.36 -3.04 2.09
N THR A 30 -11.25 -1.91 2.80
CA THR A 30 -10.99 -1.92 4.25
C THR A 30 -12.12 -2.60 5.01
N THR A 31 -13.38 -2.30 4.66
CA THR A 31 -14.55 -2.94 5.26
C THR A 31 -14.58 -4.44 4.95
N ALA A 32 -14.24 -4.83 3.73
CA ALA A 32 -14.22 -6.23 3.33
C ALA A 32 -13.12 -7.03 4.03
N VAL A 33 -11.92 -6.46 4.19
CA VAL A 33 -10.85 -7.06 5.01
C VAL A 33 -11.29 -7.18 6.48
N ALA A 34 -11.87 -6.13 7.05
CA ALA A 34 -12.35 -6.16 8.43
C ALA A 34 -13.43 -7.23 8.67
N LEU A 35 -14.36 -7.40 7.71
CA LEU A 35 -15.36 -8.46 7.74
C LEU A 35 -14.71 -9.85 7.68
N ALA A 36 -13.76 -10.05 6.76
CA ALA A 36 -13.03 -11.31 6.64
C ALA A 36 -12.26 -11.66 7.92
N THR A 37 -11.59 -10.68 8.54
CA THR A 37 -10.93 -10.84 9.84
C THR A 37 -11.93 -11.22 10.93
N LYS A 38 -13.08 -10.55 11.01
CA LYS A 38 -14.15 -10.90 11.98
C LYS A 38 -14.65 -12.32 11.79
N GLN A 39 -14.72 -12.79 10.55
CA GLN A 39 -15.14 -14.14 10.18
C GLN A 39 -14.02 -15.18 10.34
N LYS A 40 -12.80 -14.76 10.67
CA LYS A 40 -11.59 -15.60 10.67
C LYS A 40 -11.33 -16.26 9.30
N ASP A 41 -11.80 -15.63 8.23
CA ASP A 41 -11.58 -16.10 6.86
C ASP A 41 -10.24 -15.56 6.34
N ILE A 42 -9.18 -16.32 6.63
CA ILE A 42 -7.82 -15.95 6.25
C ILE A 42 -7.66 -15.84 4.73
N HIS A 43 -8.36 -16.66 3.93
CA HIS A 43 -8.29 -16.60 2.48
C HIS A 43 -8.86 -15.30 1.91
N GLN A 44 -9.94 -14.78 2.51
CA GLN A 44 -10.45 -13.47 2.14
C GLN A 44 -9.58 -12.31 2.61
N VAL A 45 -8.99 -12.38 3.81
CA VAL A 45 -8.01 -11.37 4.26
C VAL A 45 -6.84 -11.32 3.27
N ILE A 46 -6.33 -12.48 2.89
CA ILE A 46 -5.22 -12.65 1.95
C ILE A 46 -5.54 -12.11 0.57
N SER A 47 -6.69 -12.48 0.00
CA SER A 47 -7.04 -12.09 -1.37
C SER A 47 -7.36 -10.59 -1.50
N ARG A 48 -7.85 -9.96 -0.43
CA ARG A 48 -8.26 -8.54 -0.43
C ARG A 48 -7.16 -7.57 0.00
N SER A 49 -6.23 -7.98 0.86
CA SER A 49 -5.14 -7.11 1.32
C SER A 49 -4.29 -6.49 0.20
N PRO A 50 -3.94 -7.20 -0.89
CA PRO A 50 -3.21 -6.60 -2.01
C PRO A 50 -3.98 -5.45 -2.69
N ALA A 51 -5.30 -5.57 -2.85
CA ALA A 51 -6.12 -4.53 -3.47
C ALA A 51 -6.13 -3.24 -2.63
N LEU A 52 -6.10 -3.36 -1.30
CA LEU A 52 -5.96 -2.22 -0.40
C LEU A 52 -4.62 -1.48 -0.62
N VAL A 53 -3.52 -2.23 -0.75
CA VAL A 53 -2.19 -1.67 -1.03
C VAL A 53 -2.14 -0.99 -2.40
N GLU A 54 -2.75 -1.58 -3.43
CA GLU A 54 -2.87 -0.96 -4.75
C GLU A 54 -3.66 0.34 -4.71
N CYS A 55 -4.79 0.39 -3.98
CA CYS A 55 -5.61 1.58 -3.85
C CYS A 55 -4.86 2.72 -3.13
N LEU A 56 -4.21 2.42 -2.01
CA LEU A 56 -3.42 3.38 -1.25
C LEU A 56 -2.20 3.86 -2.04
N GLY A 57 -1.48 2.92 -2.65
CA GLY A 57 -0.34 3.22 -3.51
C GLY A 57 -0.73 4.08 -4.70
N GLY A 58 -1.85 3.79 -5.36
CA GLY A 58 -2.38 4.59 -6.46
C GLY A 58 -2.68 6.03 -6.05
N GLN A 59 -3.16 6.26 -4.83
CA GLN A 59 -3.34 7.62 -4.30
C GLN A 59 -1.99 8.34 -4.14
N ILE A 60 -1.00 7.69 -3.54
CA ILE A 60 0.35 8.24 -3.36
C ILE A 60 0.98 8.56 -4.72
N ALA A 61 0.89 7.65 -5.69
CA ALA A 61 1.45 7.82 -7.04
C ALA A 61 0.88 9.05 -7.78
N VAL A 62 -0.37 9.44 -7.51
CA VAL A 62 -0.95 10.64 -8.09
C VAL A 62 -0.53 11.92 -7.36
N MET A 63 -0.12 11.83 -6.08
CA MET A 63 0.36 12.96 -5.30
C MET A 63 1.82 13.31 -5.59
N VAL A 64 2.60 12.40 -6.17
CA VAL A 64 4.00 12.65 -6.51
C VAL A 64 4.18 13.27 -7.90
N PRO A 65 5.28 14.01 -8.13
CA PRO A 65 5.65 14.51 -9.45
C PRO A 65 5.77 13.39 -10.50
N ALA A 66 5.47 13.71 -11.76
CA ALA A 66 5.46 12.74 -12.86
C ALA A 66 6.80 11.97 -12.99
N GLN A 67 7.93 12.65 -12.74
CA GLN A 67 9.27 12.05 -12.77
C GLN A 67 9.51 10.96 -11.72
N ALA A 68 8.82 11.01 -10.57
CA ALA A 68 8.94 10.03 -9.49
C ALA A 68 7.83 8.97 -9.52
N ARG A 69 6.75 9.21 -10.29
CA ARG A 69 5.56 8.36 -10.32
C ARG A 69 5.86 6.93 -10.73
N ALA A 70 6.73 6.72 -11.72
CA ALA A 70 7.11 5.38 -12.18
C ALA A 70 7.82 4.58 -11.07
N SER A 71 8.77 5.20 -10.37
CA SER A 71 9.47 4.57 -9.25
C SER A 71 8.51 4.23 -8.10
N VAL A 72 7.61 5.14 -7.76
CA VAL A 72 6.59 4.91 -6.72
C VAL A 72 5.67 3.75 -7.12
N LEU A 73 5.20 3.71 -8.37
CA LEU A 73 4.38 2.59 -8.86
C LEU A 73 5.13 1.26 -8.85
N SER A 74 6.43 1.25 -9.14
CA SER A 74 7.26 0.05 -9.04
C SER A 74 7.35 -0.47 -7.60
N VAL A 75 7.57 0.42 -6.63
CA VAL A 75 7.61 0.06 -5.20
C VAL A 75 6.25 -0.49 -4.74
N ILE A 76 5.15 0.12 -5.20
CA ILE A 76 3.79 -0.37 -4.88
C ILE A 76 3.57 -1.77 -5.46
N ALA A 77 3.96 -2.00 -6.72
CA ALA A 77 3.82 -3.31 -7.35
C ALA A 77 4.64 -4.39 -6.62
N GLU A 78 5.86 -4.06 -6.18
CA GLU A 78 6.70 -4.93 -5.37
C GLU A 78 6.06 -5.24 -4.00
N ALA A 79 5.54 -4.22 -3.30
CA ALA A 79 4.84 -4.40 -2.04
C ALA A 79 3.61 -5.33 -2.19
N VAL A 80 2.84 -5.16 -3.26
CA VAL A 80 1.69 -6.01 -3.60
C VAL A 80 2.12 -7.47 -3.79
N MET A 81 3.24 -7.69 -4.48
CA MET A 81 3.80 -9.04 -4.67
C MET A 81 4.24 -9.66 -3.33
N HIS A 82 4.88 -8.90 -2.45
CA HIS A 82 5.26 -9.37 -1.12
C HIS A 82 4.04 -9.72 -0.26
N VAL A 83 2.96 -8.92 -0.30
CA VAL A 83 1.72 -9.23 0.42
C VAL A 83 1.12 -10.55 -0.08
N LYS A 84 1.06 -10.76 -1.40
CA LYS A 84 0.58 -12.03 -1.99
C LYS A 84 1.45 -13.23 -1.58
N GLY A 85 2.77 -13.05 -1.58
CA GLY A 85 3.72 -14.08 -1.17
C GLY A 85 3.60 -14.43 0.31
N ALA A 86 3.67 -13.45 1.20
CA ALA A 86 3.55 -13.63 2.64
C ALA A 86 2.22 -14.26 3.03
N ALA A 87 1.12 -13.81 2.41
CA ALA A 87 -0.19 -14.41 2.56
C ALA A 87 -0.20 -15.91 2.22
N THR A 88 0.39 -16.30 1.10
CA THR A 88 0.48 -17.71 0.70
C THR A 88 1.30 -18.52 1.72
N GLN A 89 2.43 -17.97 2.18
CA GLN A 89 3.26 -18.62 3.20
C GLN A 89 2.51 -18.84 4.52
N MET A 90 1.70 -17.87 4.95
CA MET A 90 0.94 -17.97 6.21
C MET A 90 -0.16 -19.05 6.19
N VAL A 91 -0.62 -19.46 5.01
CA VAL A 91 -1.55 -20.61 4.88
C VAL A 91 -0.80 -21.94 4.98
N MET A 92 0.50 -21.95 4.65
CA MET A 92 1.32 -23.17 4.67
C MET A 92 1.96 -23.41 6.05
N TYR A 93 2.21 -22.36 6.82
CA TYR A 93 2.83 -22.45 8.13
C TYR A 93 1.94 -23.10 9.18
N ALA A 94 2.56 -23.91 10.03
CA ALA A 94 1.99 -24.25 11.33
C ALA A 94 1.96 -23.00 12.24
N GLU A 95 1.11 -22.98 13.27
CA GLU A 95 0.93 -21.79 14.12
C GLU A 95 2.23 -21.29 14.77
N ASN A 96 3.12 -22.21 15.19
CA ASN A 96 4.44 -21.87 15.72
C ASN A 96 5.34 -21.24 14.65
N GLU A 97 5.36 -21.79 13.44
CA GLU A 97 6.15 -21.25 12.31
C GLU A 97 5.65 -19.87 11.89
N ALA A 98 4.33 -19.65 11.89
CA ALA A 98 3.74 -18.35 11.60
C ALA A 98 4.14 -17.28 12.64
N ASN A 99 4.15 -17.65 13.92
CA ASN A 99 4.59 -16.75 15.00
C ASN A 99 6.08 -16.44 14.92
N ASP A 100 6.93 -17.44 14.65
CA ASP A 100 8.36 -17.25 14.49
C ASP A 100 8.68 -16.39 13.26
N ALA A 101 8.02 -16.64 12.13
CA ALA A 101 8.16 -15.82 10.93
C ALA A 101 7.73 -14.37 11.18
N LEU A 102 6.64 -14.15 11.92
CA LEU A 102 6.19 -12.81 12.32
C LEU A 102 7.26 -12.09 13.16
N LEU A 103 7.80 -12.75 14.19
CA LEU A 103 8.84 -12.21 15.05
C LEU A 103 10.13 -11.88 14.28
N GLN A 104 10.54 -12.75 13.37
CA GLN A 104 11.69 -12.52 12.50
C GLN A 104 11.47 -11.29 11.60
N MET A 105 10.31 -11.18 10.96
CA MET A 105 10.03 -10.04 10.09
C MET A 105 9.94 -8.72 10.86
N GLN A 106 9.35 -8.72 12.06
CA GLN A 106 9.34 -7.54 12.94
C GLN A 106 10.76 -7.12 13.32
N THR A 107 11.63 -8.10 13.65
CA THR A 107 13.03 -7.84 13.97
C THR A 107 13.80 -7.27 12.77
N CYS A 108 13.60 -7.84 11.57
CA CYS A 108 14.17 -7.33 10.34
C CYS A 108 13.73 -5.88 10.05
N ALA A 109 12.45 -5.56 10.25
CA ALA A 109 11.92 -4.21 10.05
C ALA A 109 12.56 -3.20 11.01
N ILE A 110 12.70 -3.55 12.29
CA ILE A 110 13.37 -2.71 13.30
C ILE A 110 14.83 -2.45 12.88
N ASN A 111 15.56 -3.51 12.52
CA ASN A 111 16.96 -3.39 12.11
C ASN A 111 17.15 -2.55 10.84
N ALA A 112 16.24 -2.67 9.88
CA ALA A 112 16.23 -1.86 8.67
C ALA A 112 16.00 -0.38 9.01
N ASN A 113 15.04 -0.08 9.90
CA ASN A 113 14.76 1.29 10.32
C ASN A 113 15.96 1.93 11.04
N THR A 114 16.59 1.22 11.98
CA THR A 114 17.79 1.70 12.67
C THR A 114 18.97 1.92 11.69
N SER A 115 19.08 1.10 10.65
CA SER A 115 20.10 1.28 9.62
C SER A 115 19.84 2.53 8.78
N LEU A 116 18.58 2.79 8.45
CA LEU A 116 18.17 3.98 7.70
C LEU A 116 18.48 5.27 8.50
N GLU A 117 18.11 5.30 9.78
CA GLU A 117 18.38 6.44 10.69
C GLU A 117 19.88 6.75 10.78
N LYS A 118 20.73 5.71 10.82
CA LYS A 118 22.19 5.87 10.80
C LYS A 118 22.70 6.46 9.48
N TYR A 119 22.16 6.01 8.35
CA TYR A 119 22.51 6.56 7.03
C TYR A 119 22.10 8.03 6.90
N GLU A 120 20.90 8.40 7.35
CA GLU A 120 20.43 9.79 7.33
C GLU A 120 21.22 10.72 8.27
N ALA A 121 21.74 10.18 9.38
CA ALA A 121 22.63 10.91 10.27
C ALA A 121 23.99 11.16 9.61
N LEU A 122 24.56 10.16 8.94
CA LEU A 122 25.85 10.25 8.25
C LEU A 122 25.81 11.14 7.00
N SER A 123 24.65 11.29 6.34
CA SER A 123 24.53 12.15 5.15
C SER A 123 24.38 13.64 5.48
N LYS A 124 24.32 14.01 6.77
CA LYS A 124 24.18 15.40 7.25
C LYS A 124 25.49 16.00 7.77
N GLU A 125 26.55 15.21 7.85
CA GLU A 125 27.93 15.63 8.12
C GLU A 125 28.72 15.83 6.81
#